data_AF-A0A382QZI6-F1
#
_entry.id   AF-A0A382QZI6-F1
#
_cell.length_a   1.000
_cell.length_b   1.000
_cell.length_c   1.000
_cell.angle_alpha   90.00
_cell.angle_beta   90.00
_cell.angle_gamma   90.00
#
_symmetry.space_group_name_H-M   'P 1'
#
loop_
_entity.id
_entity.type
_entity.pdbx_description
1 polymer ?
#
loop_
_entity_poly.entity_id
_entity_poly.type
_entity_poly.pdbx_seq_one_letter_code
_entity_poly.pdbx_strand_id
1 'polypeptide(L)'
;MSQDYFLQNTQQREALQNLYRDGLLLDTLPFWLQNCVDHENGGFTFCLNRDGTVLDTDKGIWTHGRFIWLLSTLYTQVEPKKKWLKLAKHGIDFLIKYGFDEDGR
;
A
#
# COMPACT_ATOMS: atom_id res chain seq x y z
N MET A 1 10.32 1.15 -32.67
CA MET A 1 8.97 0.64 -32.31
C MET A 1 8.32 1.71 -31.46
N SER A 2 7.24 2.36 -31.92
CA SER A 2 6.58 3.38 -31.12
C SER A 2 5.83 2.75 -29.95
N GLN A 3 5.81 3.45 -28.82
CA GLN A 3 5.28 3.01 -27.53
C GLN A 3 3.78 2.64 -27.57
N ASP A 4 3.07 3.05 -28.62
CA ASP A 4 1.62 2.89 -28.78
C ASP A 4 1.19 1.57 -29.44
N TYR A 5 2.12 0.78 -30.01
CA TYR A 5 1.78 -0.45 -30.73
C TYR A 5 1.05 -1.47 -29.83
N PHE A 6 1.50 -1.62 -28.59
CA PHE A 6 0.95 -2.59 -27.63
C PHE A 6 -0.45 -2.22 -27.11
N LEU A 7 -0.84 -0.94 -27.21
CA LEU A 7 -2.14 -0.45 -26.75
C LEU A 7 -3.22 -0.50 -27.82
N GLN A 8 -2.91 -0.93 -29.05
CA GLN A 8 -3.90 -1.07 -30.12
C GLN A 8 -4.48 -2.48 -30.21
N ASN A 9 -3.78 -3.50 -29.70
CA ASN A 9 -4.25 -4.89 -29.68
C ASN A 9 -4.96 -5.19 -28.35
N THR A 10 -6.23 -5.61 -28.41
CA THR A 10 -7.04 -5.91 -27.20
C THR A 10 -6.45 -7.05 -26.37
N GLN A 11 -5.96 -8.12 -27.01
CA GLN A 11 -5.40 -9.28 -26.30
C GLN A 11 -4.11 -8.92 -25.56
N GLN A 12 -3.26 -8.08 -26.15
CA GLN A 12 -2.04 -7.60 -25.50
C GLN A 12 -2.35 -6.65 -24.34
N ARG A 13 -3.36 -5.79 -24.49
CA ARG A 13 -3.85 -4.92 -23.41
C ARG A 13 -4.36 -5.72 -22.21
N GLU A 14 -5.19 -6.73 -22.46
CA GLU A 14 -5.69 -7.62 -21.40
C GLU A 14 -4.55 -8.37 -20.71
N ALA A 15 -3.57 -8.85 -21.47
CA ALA A 15 -2.39 -9.52 -20.91
C ALA A 15 -1.59 -8.57 -19.99
N LEU A 16 -1.36 -7.32 -20.40
CA LEU A 16 -0.68 -6.32 -19.58
C LEU A 16 -1.51 -5.93 -18.36
N GLN A 17 -2.82 -5.73 -18.52
CA GLN A 17 -3.73 -5.45 -17.41
C GLN A 17 -3.68 -6.54 -16.35
N ASN A 18 -3.74 -7.82 -16.76
CA ASN A 18 -3.67 -8.96 -15.85
C ASN A 18 -2.29 -9.03 -15.17
N LEU A 19 -1.20 -8.83 -15.93
CA LEU A 19 0.16 -8.81 -15.38
C LEU A 19 0.30 -7.78 -14.24
N TYR A 20 -0.14 -6.54 -14.45
CA TYR A 20 -0.04 -5.50 -13.42
C TYR A 20 -1.03 -5.69 -12.28
N ARG A 21 -2.26 -6.14 -12.57
CA ARG A 21 -3.26 -6.45 -11.56
C ARG A 21 -2.75 -7.54 -10.61
N ASP A 22 -2.25 -8.63 -11.17
CA ASP A 22 -1.82 -9.79 -10.38
C ASP A 22 -0.47 -9.51 -9.71
N GLY A 23 0.45 -8.79 -10.36
CA GLY A 23 1.67 -8.32 -9.71
C GLY A 23 1.42 -7.41 -8.51
N LEU A 24 0.37 -6.57 -8.57
CA LEU A 24 -0.08 -5.79 -7.42
C LEU A 24 -0.73 -6.67 -6.34
N LEU A 25 -1.75 -7.45 -6.72
CA LEU A 25 -2.64 -8.10 -5.75
C LEU A 25 -2.11 -9.41 -5.16
N LEU A 26 -1.25 -10.12 -5.91
CA LEU A 26 -0.77 -11.46 -5.56
C LEU A 26 0.72 -11.48 -5.16
N ASP A 27 1.46 -10.41 -5.40
CA ASP A 27 2.89 -10.32 -5.07
C ASP A 27 3.21 -9.10 -4.20
N THR A 28 3.14 -7.89 -4.77
CA THR A 28 3.57 -6.66 -4.09
C THR A 28 2.78 -6.38 -2.82
N LEU A 29 1.45 -6.37 -2.90
CA LEU A 29 0.60 -6.02 -1.77
C LEU A 29 0.69 -7.06 -0.64
N PRO A 30 0.65 -8.39 -0.89
CA PRO A 30 0.88 -9.40 0.14
C PRO A 30 2.16 -9.19 0.95
N PHE A 31 3.29 -8.87 0.29
CA PHE A 31 4.55 -8.58 0.99
C PHE A 31 4.40 -7.48 2.03
N TRP A 32 3.83 -6.33 1.65
CA TRP A 32 3.64 -5.22 2.57
C TRP A 32 2.65 -5.55 3.68
N LEU A 33 1.49 -6.13 3.34
CA LEU A 33 0.45 -6.45 4.33
C LEU A 33 0.89 -7.48 5.37
N GLN A 34 1.90 -8.30 5.07
CA GLN A 34 2.45 -9.28 6.00
C GLN A 34 3.56 -8.69 6.88
N ASN A 35 4.42 -7.84 6.30
CA ASN A 35 5.69 -7.49 6.95
C ASN A 35 5.73 -6.08 7.55
N CYS A 36 4.89 -5.14 7.09
CA CYS A 36 5.01 -3.74 7.52
C CYS A 36 4.09 -3.35 8.68
N VAL A 37 3.14 -4.18 9.10
CA VAL A 37 2.13 -3.76 10.08
C VAL A 37 2.70 -3.80 11.49
N ASP A 38 2.82 -2.63 12.12
CA ASP A 38 3.27 -2.52 13.52
C ASP A 38 2.03 -2.55 14.43
N HIS A 39 1.83 -3.69 15.08
CA HIS A 39 0.73 -3.90 16.02
C HIS A 39 1.06 -3.44 17.45
N GLU A 40 2.33 -3.22 17.76
CA GLU A 40 2.78 -2.84 19.10
C GLU A 40 2.66 -1.33 19.29
N ASN A 41 3.12 -0.53 18.32
CA ASN A 41 3.12 0.93 18.39
C ASN A 41 2.05 1.58 17.50
N GLY A 42 1.36 0.80 16.68
CA GLY A 42 0.46 1.30 15.65
C GLY A 42 1.20 1.76 14.38
N GLY A 43 0.44 1.98 13.30
CA GLY A 43 1.03 2.36 12.01
C GLY A 43 1.80 1.22 11.34
N PHE A 44 2.86 1.59 10.63
CA PHE A 44 3.64 0.68 9.77
C PHE A 44 5.15 0.96 9.84
N THR A 45 5.96 -0.09 9.65
CA THR A 45 7.42 -0.02 9.45
C THR A 45 7.75 -0.25 7.97
N PHE A 46 8.29 0.76 7.30
CA PHE A 46 8.52 0.70 5.85
C PHE A 46 9.94 0.34 5.44
N CYS A 47 10.91 0.45 6.36
CA CYS A 47 12.29 0.08 6.12
C CYS A 47 12.46 -1.43 6.31
N LEU A 48 12.16 -2.19 5.26
CA LEU A 48 12.20 -3.64 5.26
C LEU A 48 13.32 -4.15 4.35
N ASN A 49 13.98 -5.23 4.76
CA ASN A 49 14.87 -6.00 3.91
C ASN A 49 14.06 -6.82 2.88
N ARG A 50 14.75 -7.40 1.89
CA ARG A 50 14.11 -8.19 0.82
C ARG A 50 13.28 -9.38 1.33
N ASP A 51 13.64 -9.94 2.47
CA ASP A 51 12.92 -11.04 3.13
C ASP A 51 11.79 -10.58 4.05
N GLY A 52 11.58 -9.27 4.19
CA GLY A 52 10.60 -8.67 5.08
C GLY A 52 11.12 -8.33 6.48
N THR A 53 12.38 -8.62 6.80
CA THR A 53 12.97 -8.27 8.10
C THR A 53 13.02 -6.75 8.27
N VAL A 54 12.58 -6.24 9.42
CA VAL A 54 12.63 -4.80 9.74
C VAL A 54 14.08 -4.36 9.91
N LEU A 55 14.49 -3.33 9.14
CA LEU A 55 15.82 -2.72 9.20
C LEU A 55 15.82 -1.44 10.05
N ASP A 56 14.70 -0.70 10.04
CA ASP A 56 14.51 0.54 10.79
C ASP A 56 13.02 0.67 11.18
N THR A 57 12.78 1.23 12.36
CA THR A 57 11.46 1.41 12.96
C THR A 57 10.91 2.83 12.83
N ASP A 58 11.69 3.77 12.27
CA ASP A 58 11.25 5.15 12.04
C ASP A 58 10.01 5.20 11.15
N LYS A 59 9.07 6.08 11.54
CA LYS A 59 7.72 6.13 10.97
C LYS A 59 7.51 7.42 10.17
N GLY A 60 7.92 7.39 8.90
CA GLY A 60 7.70 8.51 7.98
C GLY A 60 6.21 8.79 7.72
N ILE A 61 5.74 9.99 8.07
CA ILE A 61 4.33 10.42 7.96
C ILE A 61 3.83 10.37 6.51
N TRP A 62 4.65 10.84 5.55
CA TRP A 62 4.26 10.81 4.13
C TRP A 62 4.04 9.39 3.59
N THR A 63 4.91 8.45 3.97
CA THR A 63 4.78 7.05 3.52
C THR A 63 3.54 6.39 4.13
N HIS A 64 3.24 6.68 5.41
CA HIS A 64 1.99 6.27 6.04
C HIS A 64 0.77 6.79 5.28
N GLY A 65 0.74 8.09 4.98
CA GLY A 65 -0.36 8.71 4.22
C GLY A 65 -0.59 8.03 2.87
N ARG A 66 0.49 7.78 2.11
CA ARG A 66 0.41 7.07 0.81
C ARG A 66 -0.09 5.63 0.96
N PHE A 67 0.34 4.91 1.98
CA PHE A 67 -0.09 3.52 2.19
C PHE A 67 -1.55 3.46 2.63
N ILE A 68 -2.00 4.35 3.50
CA ILE A 68 -3.42 4.47 3.88
C ILE A 68 -4.28 4.80 2.67
N TRP A 69 -3.84 5.75 1.83
CA TRP A 69 -4.52 6.08 0.58
C TRP A 69 -4.59 4.87 -0.36
N LEU A 70 -3.50 4.12 -0.52
CA LEU A 70 -3.49 2.89 -1.32
C LEU A 70 -4.53 1.88 -0.82
N LEU A 71 -4.54 1.56 0.48
CA LEU A 71 -5.48 0.59 1.05
C LEU A 71 -6.94 1.06 0.94
N SER A 72 -7.19 2.35 1.12
CA SER A 72 -8.52 2.95 0.96
C SER A 72 -8.98 2.91 -0.50
N THR A 73 -8.07 3.16 -1.44
CA THR A 73 -8.32 3.09 -2.88
C THR A 73 -8.60 1.66 -3.32
N LEU A 74 -7.83 0.68 -2.84
CA LEU A 74 -8.08 -0.74 -3.09
C LEU A 74 -9.46 -1.16 -2.58
N TYR A 75 -9.83 -0.73 -1.36
CA TYR A 75 -11.13 -1.02 -0.78
C TYR A 75 -12.31 -0.46 -1.60
N THR A 76 -12.17 0.76 -2.12
CA THR A 76 -13.26 1.47 -2.80
C THR A 76 -13.34 1.20 -4.30
N GLN A 77 -12.20 0.97 -4.97
CA GLN A 77 -12.12 0.89 -6.43
C GLN A 77 -11.82 -0.51 -6.95
N VAL A 78 -11.24 -1.41 -6.13
CA VAL A 78 -10.89 -2.77 -6.56
C VAL A 78 -11.84 -3.80 -5.96
N GLU A 79 -11.91 -3.88 -4.63
CA GLU A 79 -12.78 -4.82 -3.92
C GLU A 79 -12.95 -4.40 -2.45
N PRO A 80 -14.15 -4.48 -1.86
CA PRO A 80 -14.37 -4.09 -0.47
C PRO A 80 -13.85 -5.12 0.55
N LYS A 81 -12.57 -5.51 0.47
CA LYS A 81 -11.95 -6.44 1.43
C LYS A 81 -11.82 -5.79 2.79
N LYS A 82 -12.48 -6.39 3.80
CA LYS A 82 -12.43 -5.93 5.20
C LYS A 82 -11.00 -5.73 5.74
N LYS A 83 -10.04 -6.57 5.31
CA LYS A 83 -8.63 -6.44 5.70
C LYS A 83 -8.03 -5.09 5.28
N TRP A 84 -8.32 -4.62 4.07
CA TRP A 84 -7.80 -3.35 3.58
C TRP A 84 -8.37 -2.17 4.35
N LEU A 85 -9.68 -2.14 4.58
CA LEU A 85 -10.32 -1.11 5.39
C LEU A 85 -9.79 -1.10 6.83
N LYS A 86 -9.65 -2.27 7.46
CA LYS A 86 -9.12 -2.40 8.83
C LYS A 86 -7.71 -1.83 8.93
N LEU A 87 -6.84 -2.12 7.95
CA LEU A 87 -5.46 -1.63 7.96
C LEU A 87 -5.35 -0.16 7.57
N ALA A 88 -6.19 0.34 6.66
CA ALA A 88 -6.31 1.78 6.39
C ALA A 88 -6.70 2.53 7.67
N LYS A 89 -7.67 1.99 8.43
CA LYS A 89 -8.06 2.54 9.74
C LYS A 89 -6.92 2.46 10.77
N HIS A 90 -6.19 1.34 10.84
CA HIS A 90 -5.01 1.23 11.71
C HIS A 90 -3.98 2.32 11.45
N GLY A 91 -3.72 2.62 10.17
CA GLY A 91 -2.81 3.70 9.79
C GLY A 91 -3.35 5.10 10.09
N ILE A 92 -4.63 5.37 9.83
CA ILE A 92 -5.19 6.71 10.10
C ILE A 92 -5.25 6.99 11.60
N ASP A 93 -5.58 5.99 12.42
CA ASP A 93 -5.62 6.12 13.87
C ASP A 93 -4.20 6.45 14.41
N PHE A 94 -3.15 5.88 13.81
CA PHE A 94 -1.75 6.25 14.10
C PHE A 94 -1.42 7.70 13.69
N LEU A 95 -1.78 8.11 12.47
CA LEU A 95 -1.52 9.47 12.01
C LEU A 95 -2.26 10.54 12.81
N ILE A 96 -3.51 10.30 13.19
CA ILE A 96 -4.27 11.23 14.05
C ILE A 96 -3.61 11.37 15.42
N LYS A 97 -3.06 10.28 15.95
CA LYS A 97 -2.45 10.27 17.28
C LYS A 97 -1.07 10.92 17.33
N TYR A 98 -0.27 10.77 16.28
CA TYR A 98 1.16 11.12 16.31
C TYR A 98 1.64 12.03 15.17
N GLY A 99 0.79 12.29 14.18
CA GLY A 99 1.17 12.97 12.95
C GLY A 99 0.99 14.48 12.97
N PHE A 100 0.53 15.06 14.08
CA PHE A 100 0.30 16.48 14.25
C PHE A 100 1.01 16.99 15.51
N ASP A 101 1.56 18.19 15.43
CA ASP A 101 2.10 18.92 16.60
C ASP A 101 0.95 19.53 17.43
N GLU A 102 1.26 20.08 18.61
CA GLU A 102 0.28 20.66 19.53
C GLU A 102 -0.50 21.83 18.93
N ASP A 103 0.05 22.51 17.91
CA ASP A 103 -0.62 23.59 17.17
C ASP A 103 -1.48 23.09 16.00
N GLY A 104 -1.60 21.76 15.84
CA GLY A 104 -2.40 21.11 14.81
C GLY A 104 -1.79 21.11 13.41
N ARG A 105 -0.50 21.47 13.29
CA ARG A 105 0.27 21.35 12.04
C ARG A 105 0.87 19.97 11.85
#